data_AF-A0A4Z2CJ47-F1
#
_entry.id   AF-A0A4Z2CJ47-F1
#
_cell.length_a   1.000
_cell.length_b   1.000
_cell.length_c   1.000
_cell.angle_alpha   90.00
_cell.angle_beta   90.00
_cell.angle_gamma   90.00
#
_symmetry.space_group_name_H-M   'P 1'
#
loop_
_entity.id
_entity.type
_entity.pdbx_description
1 polymer ?
#
loop_
_entity_poly.entity_id
_entity_poly.type
_entity_poly.pdbx_seq_one_letter_code
_entity_poly.pdbx_strand_id
1 'polypeptide(L)'
;MTGKDRVIDINDKNYKKALKKHSMMCLFYHGPIPDSKELQKQHQMTEMVLELAAQVMEEKDIGFGMVDSQKDSKVAKKLGLQEEGSTYVFKEDRVVEFDGLLSANTLVKFLLDLLEEPVEVIGNALELRAFDRMEEDIRLVGYFKNEDSEHYEAFKEAC
;
A
#
# COMPACT_ATOMS: atom_id res chain seq x y z
N MET A 1 23.52 -3.10 2.27
CA MET A 1 22.41 -3.39 1.35
C MET A 1 22.79 -4.58 0.49
N THR A 2 22.00 -5.65 0.50
CA THR A 2 22.19 -6.74 -0.46
C THR A 2 21.82 -6.15 -1.83
N GLY A 3 22.74 -6.08 -2.80
CA GLY A 3 22.52 -5.44 -4.13
C GLY A 3 21.51 -6.15 -5.05
N LYS A 4 20.46 -6.74 -4.46
CA LYS A 4 19.30 -7.33 -5.11
C LYS A 4 18.29 -6.23 -5.37
N ASP A 5 17.94 -6.05 -6.64
CA ASP A 5 16.86 -5.19 -7.10
C ASP A 5 15.50 -5.82 -6.73
N ARG A 6 14.69 -5.07 -5.99
CA ARG A 6 13.36 -5.48 -5.50
C ARG A 6 12.24 -4.61 -6.08
N VAL A 7 12.57 -3.44 -6.64
CA VAL A 7 11.60 -2.49 -7.19
C VAL A 7 11.45 -2.70 -8.69
N ILE A 8 10.26 -3.12 -9.11
CA ILE A 8 10.01 -3.50 -10.50
C ILE A 8 9.65 -2.27 -11.35
N ASP A 9 10.30 -2.05 -12.50
CA ASP A 9 9.81 -1.15 -13.56
C ASP A 9 8.53 -1.74 -14.18
N ILE A 10 7.36 -1.19 -13.83
CA ILE A 10 6.06 -1.70 -14.23
C ILE A 10 5.65 -1.10 -15.57
N ASN A 11 5.36 -2.00 -16.52
CA ASN A 11 4.99 -1.66 -17.90
C ASN A 11 3.90 -2.58 -18.44
N ASP A 12 3.51 -2.35 -19.69
CA ASP A 12 2.43 -3.06 -20.37
C ASP A 12 2.64 -4.58 -20.49
N LYS A 13 3.89 -5.04 -20.45
CA LYS A 13 4.27 -6.45 -20.55
C LYS A 13 4.18 -7.18 -19.21
N ASN A 14 4.40 -6.50 -18.08
CA ASN A 14 4.58 -7.16 -16.79
C ASN A 14 3.51 -6.83 -15.73
N TYR A 15 2.75 -5.73 -15.84
CA TYR A 15 1.89 -5.25 -14.74
C TYR A 15 0.89 -6.31 -14.24
N LYS A 16 0.24 -7.05 -15.16
CA LYS A 16 -0.70 -8.11 -14.78
C LYS A 16 -0.04 -9.25 -14.01
N LYS A 17 1.21 -9.56 -14.35
CA LYS A 17 1.96 -10.62 -13.67
C LYS A 17 2.42 -10.13 -12.29
N ALA A 18 2.88 -8.89 -12.19
CA ALA A 18 3.29 -8.29 -10.93
C ALA A 18 2.13 -8.25 -9.92
N LEU A 19 0.96 -7.75 -10.33
CA LEU A 19 -0.24 -7.68 -9.49
C LEU A 19 -0.78 -9.04 -9.04
N LYS A 20 -0.52 -10.11 -9.81
CA LYS A 20 -0.96 -11.47 -9.45
C LYS A 20 0.05 -12.25 -8.62
N LYS A 21 1.31 -11.80 -8.60
CA LYS A 21 2.40 -12.54 -7.96
C LYS A 21 2.39 -12.37 -6.44
N HIS A 22 1.86 -11.25 -5.96
CA HIS A 22 1.91 -10.83 -4.58
C HIS A 22 0.48 -10.62 -4.07
N SER A 23 0.24 -10.98 -2.81
CA SER A 23 -1.02 -10.66 -2.12
C SER A 23 -1.29 -9.15 -2.03
N MET A 24 -0.22 -8.36 -2.02
CA MET A 24 -0.28 -6.90 -2.04
C MET A 24 0.80 -6.33 -2.98
N MET A 25 0.47 -5.31 -3.76
CA MET A 25 1.41 -4.62 -4.64
C MET A 25 1.43 -3.11 -4.32
N CYS A 26 2.60 -2.59 -3.96
CA CYS A 26 2.85 -1.17 -3.71
C CYS A 26 3.51 -0.54 -4.95
N LEU A 27 2.83 0.40 -5.59
CA LEU A 27 3.28 1.06 -6.82
C LEU A 27 3.46 2.56 -6.60
N PHE A 28 4.67 3.05 -6.84
CA PHE A 28 4.92 4.49 -6.90
C PHE A 28 4.68 5.02 -8.31
N TYR A 29 3.76 5.98 -8.44
CA TYR A 29 3.44 6.60 -9.72
C TYR A 29 4.28 7.86 -9.89
N HIS A 30 5.13 7.92 -10.91
CA HIS A 30 6.10 9.01 -11.06
C HIS A 30 6.01 9.70 -12.40
N GLY A 31 6.36 10.99 -12.40
CA GLY A 31 6.61 11.74 -13.62
C GLY A 31 7.84 11.23 -14.38
N PRO A 32 8.01 11.59 -15.66
CA PRO A 32 9.14 11.17 -16.48
C PRO A 32 10.48 11.60 -15.88
N ILE A 33 11.50 10.74 -16.00
CA ILE A 33 12.85 11.04 -15.50
C ILE A 33 13.47 12.18 -16.32
N PRO A 34 13.77 13.35 -15.72
CA PRO A 34 14.29 14.50 -16.47
C PRO A 34 15.78 14.35 -16.78
N ASP A 35 16.27 15.11 -17.77
CA ASP A 35 17.70 15.16 -18.11
C ASP A 35 18.55 15.87 -17.03
N SER A 36 17.94 16.62 -16.11
CA SER A 36 18.66 17.35 -15.07
C SER A 36 19.19 16.40 -13.99
N LYS A 37 20.45 16.63 -13.59
CA LYS A 37 21.13 15.79 -12.58
C LYS A 37 20.43 15.83 -11.23
N GLU A 38 19.85 16.97 -10.86
CA GLU A 38 19.14 17.17 -9.60
C GLU A 38 17.87 16.32 -9.53
N LEU A 39 17.07 16.29 -10.62
CA LEU A 39 15.81 15.52 -10.64
C LEU A 39 16.07 14.01 -10.78
N GLN A 40 17.15 13.61 -11.47
CA GLN A 40 17.61 12.22 -11.47
C GLN A 40 17.99 11.75 -10.07
N LYS A 41 18.66 12.59 -9.27
CA LYS A 41 18.95 12.27 -7.86
C LYS A 41 17.69 12.11 -7.03
N GLN A 42 16.67 12.94 -7.25
CA GLN A 42 15.38 12.79 -6.56
C GLN A 42 14.73 11.45 -6.88
N HIS A 43 14.68 11.08 -8.17
CA HIS A 43 14.14 9.79 -8.59
C HIS A 43 14.90 8.62 -7.95
N GLN A 44 16.24 8.68 -7.93
CA GLN A 44 17.09 7.66 -7.26
C GLN A 44 16.84 7.59 -5.74
N MET A 45 16.61 8.73 -5.07
CA MET A 45 16.28 8.74 -3.64
C MET A 45 14.93 8.07 -3.40
N THR A 46 13.94 8.33 -4.25
CA THR A 46 12.63 7.66 -4.18
C THR A 46 12.74 6.15 -4.39
N GLU A 47 13.46 5.72 -5.43
CA GLU A 47 13.72 4.31 -5.68
C GLU A 47 14.41 3.65 -4.48
N MET A 48 15.39 4.32 -3.87
CA MET A 48 16.07 3.83 -2.66
C MET A 48 15.14 3.71 -1.45
N VAL A 49 14.17 4.61 -1.28
CA VAL A 49 13.14 4.51 -0.24
C VAL A 49 12.28 3.27 -0.45
N LEU A 50 11.86 3.01 -1.69
CA LEU A 50 11.07 1.82 -2.03
C LEU A 50 11.88 0.53 -1.85
N GLU A 51 13.16 0.52 -2.24
CA GLU A 51 14.06 -0.61 -2.03
C GLU A 51 14.23 -0.96 -0.55
N LEU A 52 14.39 0.06 0.30
CA LEU A 52 14.47 -0.12 1.75
C LEU A 52 13.18 -0.70 2.32
N ALA A 53 12.02 -0.17 1.92
CA ALA A 53 10.73 -0.70 2.34
C ALA A 53 10.54 -2.15 1.84
N ALA A 54 10.87 -2.43 0.58
CA ALA A 54 10.80 -3.75 -0.02
C ALA A 54 11.71 -4.77 0.69
N GLN A 55 12.90 -4.35 1.13
CA GLN A 55 13.79 -5.19 1.91
C GLN A 55 13.19 -5.54 3.29
N VAL A 56 12.55 -4.57 3.96
CA VAL A 56 11.90 -4.81 5.27
C VAL A 56 10.67 -5.71 5.12
N MET A 57 9.92 -5.57 4.02
CA MET A 57 8.68 -6.31 3.77
C MET A 57 8.88 -7.62 2.98
N GLU A 58 10.13 -8.06 2.77
CA GLU A 58 10.46 -9.21 1.89
C GLU A 58 9.76 -10.52 2.33
N GLU A 59 9.51 -10.70 3.62
CA GLU A 59 8.81 -11.88 4.18
C GLU A 59 7.27 -11.76 4.18
N LYS A 60 6.71 -10.62 3.77
CA LYS A 60 5.27 -10.31 3.87
C LYS A 60 4.51 -10.49 2.55
N ASP A 61 5.13 -11.09 1.53
CA ASP A 61 4.58 -11.25 0.18
C ASP A 61 4.00 -9.94 -0.41
N ILE A 62 4.74 -8.84 -0.22
CA ILE A 62 4.43 -7.54 -0.82
C ILE A 62 5.40 -7.26 -1.96
N GLY A 63 4.85 -6.96 -3.14
CA GLY A 63 5.63 -6.50 -4.29
C GLY A 63 5.77 -4.97 -4.29
N PHE A 64 6.90 -4.48 -4.79
CA PHE A 64 7.16 -3.05 -4.96
C PHE A 64 7.47 -2.75 -6.43
N GLY A 65 7.00 -1.62 -6.92
CA GLY A 65 7.25 -1.20 -8.29
C GLY A 65 7.04 0.28 -8.53
N MET A 66 7.48 0.72 -9.70
CA MET A 66 7.35 2.10 -10.18
C MET A 66 6.64 2.11 -11.52
N VAL A 67 5.78 3.10 -11.74
CA VAL A 67 5.05 3.29 -13.01
C VAL A 67 5.30 4.71 -13.50
N ASP A 68 5.82 4.82 -14.72
CA ASP A 68 6.07 6.11 -15.37
C ASP A 68 4.79 6.66 -16.00
N SER A 69 4.45 7.92 -15.69
CA SER A 69 3.23 8.58 -16.16
C SER A 69 3.16 8.81 -17.65
N GLN A 70 4.30 8.88 -18.32
CA GLN A 70 4.39 9.15 -19.75
C GLN A 70 4.61 7.87 -20.54
N LYS A 71 5.69 7.14 -20.24
CA LYS A 71 6.09 5.90 -20.90
C LYS A 71 5.04 4.80 -20.69
N ASP A 72 4.49 4.71 -19.48
CA ASP A 72 3.56 3.65 -19.08
C ASP A 72 2.14 4.19 -18.82
N SER A 73 1.80 5.33 -19.44
CA SER A 73 0.49 6.01 -19.36
C SER A 73 -0.72 5.09 -19.59
N LYS A 74 -0.62 4.09 -20.47
CA LYS A 74 -1.69 3.10 -20.71
C LYS A 74 -1.89 2.15 -19.53
N VAL A 75 -0.83 1.84 -18.80
CA VAL A 75 -0.88 1.03 -17.57
C VAL A 75 -1.45 1.89 -16.45
N ALA A 76 -0.93 3.10 -16.26
CA ALA A 76 -1.44 4.05 -15.26
C ALA A 76 -2.96 4.23 -15.38
N LYS A 77 -3.47 4.47 -16.59
CA LYS A 77 -4.92 4.58 -16.86
C LYS A 77 -5.71 3.31 -16.52
N LYS A 78 -5.16 2.13 -16.77
CA LYS A 78 -5.83 0.85 -16.45
C LYS A 78 -5.85 0.56 -14.96
N LEU A 79 -4.84 1.03 -14.24
CA LEU A 79 -4.68 0.85 -12.81
C LEU A 79 -5.33 1.98 -12.01
N GLY A 80 -5.82 3.03 -12.68
CA GLY A 80 -6.48 4.16 -12.03
C GLY A 80 -5.52 5.12 -11.33
N LEU A 81 -4.21 5.10 -11.64
CA LEU A 81 -3.23 6.02 -11.04
C LEU A 81 -3.48 7.43 -11.56
N GLN A 82 -3.74 8.39 -10.66
CA GLN A 82 -4.11 9.76 -11.04
C GLN A 82 -3.04 10.79 -10.69
N GLU A 83 -2.38 10.65 -9.54
CA GLU A 83 -1.53 11.68 -8.95
C GLU A 83 -0.05 11.28 -8.98
N GLU A 84 0.74 11.97 -9.81
CA GLU A 84 2.18 11.78 -9.85
C GLU A 84 2.81 12.16 -8.50
N GLY A 85 3.67 11.30 -7.98
CA GLY A 85 4.23 11.44 -6.64
C GLY A 85 3.49 10.63 -5.57
N SER A 86 2.30 10.11 -5.87
CA SER A 86 1.55 9.24 -4.96
C SER A 86 1.98 7.77 -5.06
N THR A 87 1.76 7.05 -3.96
CA THR A 87 1.91 5.59 -3.92
C THR A 87 0.53 4.93 -3.90
N TYR A 88 0.35 3.89 -4.68
CA TYR A 88 -0.90 3.13 -4.76
C TYR A 88 -0.68 1.70 -4.31
N VAL A 89 -1.46 1.25 -3.32
CA VAL A 89 -1.40 -0.10 -2.78
C VAL A 89 -2.61 -0.89 -3.27
N PHE A 90 -2.33 -1.95 -4.02
CA PHE A 90 -3.32 -2.91 -4.50
C PHE A 90 -3.36 -4.08 -3.54
N LYS A 91 -4.52 -4.35 -2.93
CA LYS A 91 -4.78 -5.51 -2.07
C LYS A 91 -6.15 -6.06 -2.47
N GLU A 92 -6.19 -7.31 -2.93
CA GLU A 92 -7.42 -7.95 -3.44
C GLU A 92 -8.09 -7.12 -4.55
N ASP A 93 -9.30 -6.61 -4.32
CA ASP A 93 -10.04 -5.73 -5.22
C ASP A 93 -9.98 -4.24 -4.81
N ARG A 94 -9.29 -3.93 -3.72
CA ARG A 94 -9.12 -2.58 -3.18
C ARG A 94 -7.85 -1.93 -3.70
N VAL A 95 -7.93 -0.62 -3.94
CA VAL A 95 -6.80 0.25 -4.25
C VAL A 95 -6.80 1.38 -3.24
N VAL A 96 -5.71 1.50 -2.49
CA VAL A 96 -5.52 2.56 -1.49
C VAL A 96 -4.43 3.51 -1.97
N GLU A 97 -4.76 4.79 -2.06
CA GLU A 97 -3.79 5.83 -2.33
C GLU A 97 -3.12 6.29 -1.03
N PHE A 98 -1.80 6.33 -1.05
CA PHE A 98 -0.96 6.89 0.00
C PHE A 98 -0.33 8.18 -0.52
N ASP A 99 -0.84 9.30 -0.01
CA ASP A 99 -0.35 10.67 -0.22
C ASP A 99 0.37 11.20 1.04
N GLY A 100 0.95 10.28 1.82
CA GLY A 100 1.74 10.63 3.00
C GLY A 100 3.20 10.94 2.66
N LEU A 101 3.98 11.32 3.67
CA LEU A 101 5.42 11.52 3.51
C LEU A 101 6.10 10.22 3.04
N LEU A 102 6.71 10.26 1.87
CA LEU A 102 7.45 9.14 1.30
C LEU A 102 8.77 8.91 2.05
N SER A 103 8.72 8.04 3.06
CA SER A 103 9.88 7.52 3.76
C SER A 103 9.71 6.02 4.00
N ALA A 104 10.81 5.27 4.08
CA ALA A 104 10.73 3.81 4.24
C ALA A 104 9.97 3.43 5.52
N ASN A 105 10.20 4.16 6.62
CA ASN A 105 9.52 3.90 7.89
C ASN A 105 8.01 4.18 7.82
N THR A 106 7.62 5.30 7.20
CA THR A 106 6.19 5.65 7.06
C THR A 106 5.48 4.65 6.15
N LEU A 107 6.09 4.31 5.02
CA LEU A 107 5.51 3.38 4.06
C LEU A 107 5.41 1.96 4.63
N VAL A 108 6.43 1.48 5.35
CA VAL A 108 6.39 0.17 6.02
C VAL A 108 5.27 0.11 7.05
N LYS A 109 5.11 1.14 7.89
CA LYS A 109 4.01 1.20 8.87
C LYS A 109 2.66 1.13 8.18
N PHE A 110 2.45 1.99 7.19
CA PHE A 110 1.22 2.01 6.40
C PHE A 110 0.89 0.65 5.77
N LEU A 111 1.89 -0.03 5.20
CA LEU A 111 1.70 -1.37 4.61
C LEU A 111 1.41 -2.44 5.66
N LEU A 112 1.99 -2.35 6.86
CA LEU A 112 1.67 -3.25 7.97
C LEU A 112 0.23 -3.05 8.44
N ASP A 113 -0.21 -1.80 8.60
CA ASP A 113 -1.59 -1.48 8.96
C ASP A 113 -2.57 -2.03 7.92
N LEU A 114 -2.23 -1.93 6.62
CA LEU A 114 -3.03 -2.53 5.54
C LEU A 114 -3.01 -4.06 5.50
N LEU A 115 -2.06 -4.73 6.15
CA LEU A 115 -2.05 -6.19 6.27
C LEU A 115 -3.01 -6.68 7.36
N GLU A 116 -3.32 -5.84 8.35
CA GLU A 116 -4.24 -6.19 9.43
C GLU A 116 -5.67 -6.35 8.89
N GLU A 117 -6.50 -7.07 9.64
CA GLU A 117 -7.91 -7.24 9.31
C GLU A 117 -8.63 -5.89 9.50
N PRO A 118 -9.57 -5.52 8.59
CA PRO A 118 -10.27 -4.23 8.66
C PRO A 118 -11.15 -4.09 9.91
N VAL A 119 -11.46 -5.20 10.58
CA VAL A 119 -12.29 -5.26 11.78
C VAL A 119 -11.61 -6.12 12.84
N GLU A 120 -11.40 -5.54 14.03
CA GLU A 120 -10.92 -6.26 15.21
C GLU A 120 -12.11 -6.71 16.09
N VAL A 121 -12.13 -7.98 16.51
CA VAL A 121 -13.19 -8.52 17.38
C VAL A 121 -12.82 -8.31 18.84
N ILE A 122 -13.65 -7.55 19.56
CA ILE A 122 -13.54 -7.38 21.02
C ILE A 122 -14.25 -8.55 21.71
N GLY A 123 -13.48 -9.53 22.18
CA GLY A 123 -13.98 -10.76 22.80
C GLY A 123 -14.07 -10.71 24.32
N ASN A 124 -13.43 -9.73 24.99
CA ASN A 124 -13.43 -9.66 26.45
C ASN A 124 -13.35 -8.23 27.03
N ALA A 125 -13.56 -8.13 28.35
CA ALA A 125 -13.58 -6.85 29.07
C ALA A 125 -12.22 -6.14 29.14
N LEU A 126 -11.10 -6.86 28.94
CA LEU A 126 -9.77 -6.24 28.90
C LEU A 126 -9.56 -5.52 27.57
N GLU A 127 -9.93 -6.16 26.46
CA GLU A 127 -9.93 -5.57 25.10
C GLU A 127 -10.88 -4.39 25.02
N LEU A 128 -12.09 -4.48 25.60
CA LEU A 128 -13.02 -3.34 25.66
C LEU A 128 -12.40 -2.13 26.38
N ARG A 129 -11.67 -2.35 27.47
CA ARG A 129 -10.95 -1.27 28.17
C ARG A 129 -9.77 -0.73 27.36
N ALA A 130 -9.14 -1.56 26.53
CA ALA A 130 -8.08 -1.11 25.64
C ALA A 130 -8.67 -0.20 24.55
N PHE A 131 -9.79 -0.61 23.96
CA PHE A 131 -10.59 0.21 23.07
C PHE A 131 -10.99 1.52 23.77
N ASP A 132 -11.62 1.53 24.93
CA ASP A 132 -12.05 2.79 25.57
C ASP A 132 -10.91 3.81 25.83
N ARG A 133 -9.64 3.38 25.87
CA ARG A 133 -8.47 4.24 26.15
C ARG A 133 -7.76 4.84 24.93
N MET A 134 -8.03 4.38 23.71
CA MET A 134 -7.38 5.00 22.54
C MET A 134 -8.11 6.32 22.25
N GLU A 135 -7.44 7.47 22.30
CA GLU A 135 -8.11 8.78 22.15
C GLU A 135 -7.75 9.48 20.82
N GLU A 136 -6.77 8.96 20.08
CA GLU A 136 -6.14 9.69 18.98
C GLU A 136 -6.78 9.44 17.60
N ASP A 137 -7.66 8.43 17.47
CA ASP A 137 -8.23 8.01 16.17
C ASP A 137 -9.77 7.96 16.16
N ILE A 138 -10.38 8.25 14.99
CA ILE A 138 -11.81 8.02 14.74
C ILE A 138 -12.07 6.52 14.72
N ARG A 139 -13.04 6.06 15.51
CA ARG A 139 -13.34 4.63 15.65
C ARG A 139 -14.82 4.34 15.58
N LEU A 140 -15.14 3.18 15.02
CA LEU A 140 -16.48 2.65 14.87
C LEU A 140 -16.55 1.32 15.60
N VAL A 141 -17.61 1.12 16.39
CA VAL A 141 -17.88 -0.15 17.07
C VAL A 141 -19.28 -0.62 16.69
N GLY A 142 -19.38 -1.88 16.25
CA GLY A 142 -20.63 -2.53 15.91
C GLY A 142 -20.87 -3.75 16.80
N TYR A 143 -22.11 -3.96 17.22
CA TYR A 143 -22.53 -5.17 17.90
C TYR A 143 -23.34 -6.05 16.94
N PHE A 144 -22.88 -7.27 16.73
CA PHE A 144 -23.47 -8.22 15.80
C PHE A 144 -23.75 -9.55 16.51
N LYS A 145 -24.67 -10.34 15.95
CA LYS A 145 -25.07 -11.63 16.54
C LYS A 145 -23.89 -12.62 16.59
N ASN A 146 -23.11 -12.63 15.51
CA ASN A 146 -21.90 -13.41 15.28
C ASN A 146 -21.22 -12.89 14.00
N GLU A 147 -20.03 -13.39 13.71
CA GLU A 147 -19.26 -13.04 12.50
C GLU A 147 -19.96 -13.50 11.22
N ASP A 148 -20.74 -14.59 11.25
CA ASP A 148 -21.48 -15.08 10.07
C ASP A 148 -22.73 -14.23 9.69
N SER A 149 -23.01 -13.15 10.42
CA SER A 149 -24.21 -12.35 10.17
C SER A 149 -24.02 -11.41 8.98
N GLU A 150 -25.04 -11.30 8.12
CA GLU A 150 -25.04 -10.38 6.96
C GLU A 150 -24.68 -8.93 7.36
N HIS A 151 -25.09 -8.50 8.55
CA HIS A 151 -24.77 -7.18 9.07
C HIS A 151 -23.29 -7.01 9.47
N TYR A 152 -22.64 -8.08 9.96
CA TYR A 152 -21.22 -8.06 10.25
C TYR A 152 -20.41 -7.99 8.96
N GLU A 153 -20.76 -8.81 7.96
CA GLU A 153 -20.10 -8.79 6.65
C GLU A 153 -20.23 -7.42 5.98
N ALA A 154 -21.42 -6.82 5.99
CA ALA A 154 -21.62 -5.47 5.47
C ALA A 154 -20.81 -4.41 6.22
N PHE A 155 -20.61 -4.57 7.53
CA PHE A 155 -19.73 -3.69 8.31
C PHE A 155 -18.26 -3.88 7.93
N LYS A 156 -17.81 -5.14 7.78
CA LYS A 156 -16.46 -5.49 7.35
C LYS A 156 -16.13 -4.98 5.94
N GLU A 157 -17.09 -5.03 5.02
CA GLU A 157 -16.92 -4.49 3.67
C GLU A 157 -16.83 -2.96 3.64
N ALA A 158 -17.51 -2.28 4.58
CA ALA A 158 -17.54 -0.82 4.67
C ALA A 158 -16.31 -0.21 5.37
N CYS A 159 -15.51 -1.03 6.07
CA CYS A 159 -14.23 -0.67 6.69
C CYS A 159 -13.06 -1.09 5.80
#